data_AF-A0A3D2I6C9-F1
#
_entry.id   AF-A0A3D2I6C9-F1
#
_cell.length_a   1.000
_cell.length_b   1.000
_cell.length_c   1.000
_cell.angle_alpha   90.00
_cell.angle_beta   90.00
_cell.angle_gamma   90.00
#
_symmetry.space_group_name_H-M   'P 1'
#
loop_
_entity.id
_entity.type
_entity.pdbx_description
1 polymer ?
#
loop_
_entity_poly.entity_id
_entity_poly.type
_entity_poly.pdbx_seq_one_letter_code
_entity_poly.pdbx_strand_id
1 'polypeptide(L)'
;MKNKKNPACQAKAELMQEIESLQQALETAHSNFENVCDPDLIDSYIYEINALSFRYKYLLRQVQSIQTNAEFTPQIRDLHQPRYQSSH
;
A
#
# COMPACT_ATOMS: atom_id res chain seq x y z
N MET A 1 -25.58 21.49 -17.89
CA MET A 1 -24.19 21.36 -18.40
C MET A 1 -23.65 20.02 -17.97
N LYS A 2 -23.39 19.09 -18.90
CA LYS A 2 -22.86 17.76 -18.57
C LYS A 2 -21.34 17.86 -18.62
N ASN A 3 -20.72 18.17 -17.48
CA ASN A 3 -19.26 18.24 -17.37
C ASN A 3 -18.71 16.81 -17.53
N LYS A 4 -18.35 16.43 -18.76
CA LYS A 4 -17.55 15.24 -19.04
C LYS A 4 -16.15 15.49 -18.46
N LYS A 5 -15.98 15.23 -17.16
CA LYS A 5 -14.65 15.16 -16.56
C LYS A 5 -13.92 14.04 -17.29
N ASN A 6 -12.73 14.36 -17.82
CA ASN A 6 -11.90 13.41 -18.54
C ASN A 6 -11.67 12.17 -17.64
N PRO A 7 -12.02 10.94 -18.07
CA PRO A 7 -11.99 9.75 -17.21
C PRO A 7 -10.62 9.51 -16.55
N ALA A 8 -9.53 9.86 -17.22
CA ALA A 8 -8.17 9.77 -16.67
C ALA A 8 -7.93 10.68 -15.44
N CYS A 9 -8.56 11.86 -15.40
CA CYS A 9 -8.44 12.79 -14.27
C CYS A 9 -9.21 12.31 -13.04
N GLN A 10 -10.35 11.64 -13.26
CA GLN A 10 -11.15 11.05 -12.19
C GLN A 10 -10.46 9.82 -11.59
N ALA A 11 -9.96 8.92 -12.43
CA ALA A 11 -9.20 7.75 -11.97
C ALA A 11 -7.95 8.14 -11.16
N LYS A 12 -7.22 9.19 -11.57
CA LYS A 12 -6.10 9.73 -10.79
C LYS A 12 -6.53 10.24 -9.42
N ALA A 13 -7.65 10.97 -9.34
CA ALA A 13 -8.15 11.51 -8.08
C ALA A 13 -8.55 10.40 -7.10
N GLU A 14 -9.21 9.35 -7.59
CA GLU A 14 -9.58 8.18 -6.79
C GLU A 14 -8.34 7.44 -6.27
N LEU A 15 -7.33 7.23 -7.11
CA LEU A 15 -6.06 6.64 -6.68
C LEU A 15 -5.34 7.48 -5.61
N MET A 16 -5.37 8.81 -5.74
CA MET A 16 -4.77 9.71 -4.74
C MET A 16 -5.51 9.63 -3.40
N GLN A 17 -6.85 9.58 -3.40
CA GLN A 17 -7.62 9.38 -2.17
C GLN A 17 -7.31 8.05 -1.50
N GLU A 18 -7.14 6.99 -2.29
CA GLU A 18 -6.79 5.68 -1.74
C GLU A 18 -5.37 5.65 -1.16
N ILE A 19 -4.42 6.36 -1.78
CA ILE A 19 -3.06 6.55 -1.27
C ILE A 19 -3.07 7.28 0.08
N GLU A 20 -3.86 8.35 0.22
CA GLU A 20 -4.02 9.07 1.49
C GLU A 20 -4.61 8.18 2.58
N SER A 21 -5.64 7.40 2.25
CA SER A 21 -6.23 6.43 3.19
C SER A 21 -5.22 5.37 3.64
N LEU A 22 -4.36 4.88 2.74
CA LEU A 22 -3.31 3.93 3.09
C LEU A 22 -2.22 4.53 3.97
N GLN A 23 -1.87 5.81 3.77
CA GLN A 23 -0.91 6.50 4.64
C GLN A 23 -1.44 6.60 6.07
N GLN A 24 -2.71 6.98 6.24
CA GLN A 24 -3.34 7.03 7.56
C GLN A 24 -3.42 5.66 8.23
N ALA A 25 -3.74 4.62 7.46
CA ALA A 25 -3.76 3.24 7.95
C ALA A 25 -2.37 2.76 8.37
N LEU A 26 -1.33 3.06 7.57
CA LEU A 26 0.07 2.77 7.91
C LEU A 26 0.51 3.48 9.18
N GLU A 27 0.24 4.77 9.31
CA GLU A 27 0.58 5.56 10.50
C GLU A 27 -0.09 4.97 11.75
N THR A 28 -1.37 4.64 11.64
CA THR A 28 -2.13 4.01 12.74
C THR A 28 -1.53 2.64 13.12
N ALA A 29 -1.28 1.77 12.14
CA ALA A 29 -0.70 0.45 12.38
C ALA A 29 0.71 0.55 12.98
N HIS A 30 1.53 1.49 12.51
CA HIS A 30 2.86 1.77 13.08
C HIS A 30 2.77 2.26 14.52
N SER A 31 1.92 3.24 14.83
CA SER A 31 1.74 3.71 16.21
C SER A 31 1.23 2.61 17.14
N ASN A 32 0.32 1.75 16.67
CA ASN A 32 -0.15 0.62 17.47
C ASN A 32 0.94 -0.44 17.68
N PHE A 33 1.75 -0.71 16.66
CA PHE A 33 2.88 -1.64 16.74
C PHE A 33 3.93 -1.21 17.77
N GLU A 34 4.26 0.08 17.85
CA GLU A 34 5.25 0.59 18.82
C GLU A 34 4.85 0.38 20.28
N ASN A 35 3.55 0.26 20.56
CA ASN A 35 3.01 0.15 21.91
C ASN A 35 2.59 -1.29 22.30
N VAL A 36 2.66 -2.25 21.38
CA VAL A 36 2.21 -3.62 21.62
C VAL A 36 3.37 -4.50 22.11
N CYS A 37 3.10 -5.36 23.11
CA CYS A 37 4.09 -6.29 23.68
C CYS A 37 3.67 -7.75 23.52
N ASP A 38 2.45 -7.99 23.02
CA ASP A 38 1.93 -9.31 22.74
C ASP A 38 2.57 -9.86 21.46
N PRO A 39 3.23 -11.03 21.49
CA PRO A 39 3.99 -11.56 20.36
C PRO A 39 3.10 -11.91 19.15
N ASP A 40 1.88 -12.39 19.37
CA ASP A 40 0.95 -12.71 18.27
C ASP A 40 0.44 -11.43 17.60
N LEU A 41 0.22 -10.36 18.39
CA LEU A 41 -0.15 -9.06 17.85
C LEU A 41 1.02 -8.39 17.11
N ILE A 42 2.26 -8.51 17.60
CA ILE A 42 3.47 -8.05 16.90
C ILE A 42 3.53 -8.67 15.51
N ASP A 43 3.38 -9.99 15.41
CA ASP A 43 3.38 -10.71 14.15
C ASP A 43 2.25 -10.24 13.22
N SER A 44 1.04 -10.04 13.77
CA SER A 44 -0.10 -9.53 13.02
C SER A 44 0.17 -8.15 12.40
N TYR A 45 0.78 -7.23 13.14
CA TYR A 45 1.11 -5.89 12.66
C TYR A 45 2.24 -5.89 11.64
N ILE A 46 3.23 -6.78 11.78
CA ILE A 46 4.28 -6.96 10.76
C ILE A 46 3.61 -7.35 9.43
N TYR A 47 2.67 -8.29 9.44
CA TYR A 47 1.94 -8.68 8.23
C TYR A 47 1.07 -7.55 7.68
N GLU A 48 0.34 -6.85 8.55
CA GLU A 48 -0.53 -5.73 8.17
C GLU A 48 0.25 -4.58 7.54
N ILE A 49 1.29 -4.09 8.20
CA ILE A 49 2.17 -3.01 7.73
C ILE A 49 2.78 -3.38 6.37
N ASN A 50 3.23 -4.64 6.22
CA ASN A 50 3.77 -5.11 4.95
C ASN A 50 2.70 -5.09 3.84
N ALA A 51 1.50 -5.61 4.11
CA ALA A 51 0.41 -5.62 3.14
C ALA A 51 0.01 -4.20 2.71
N LEU A 52 -0.15 -3.29 3.67
CA LEU A 52 -0.44 -1.87 3.42
C LEU A 52 0.68 -1.20 2.62
N SER A 53 1.95 -1.45 2.98
CA SER A 53 3.13 -0.92 2.27
C SER A 53 3.19 -1.42 0.82
N PHE A 54 2.85 -2.68 0.56
CA PHE A 54 2.78 -3.21 -0.80
C PHE A 54 1.69 -2.54 -1.60
N ARG A 55 0.49 -2.39 -1.02
CA ARG A 55 -0.61 -1.70 -1.70
C ARG A 55 -0.24 -0.24 -1.99
N TYR A 56 0.36 0.45 -1.04
CA TYR A 56 0.83 1.83 -1.21
C TYR A 56 1.83 1.96 -2.38
N LYS A 57 2.86 1.10 -2.42
CA LYS A 57 3.83 1.06 -3.54
C LYS A 57 3.18 0.74 -4.87
N TYR A 58 2.15 -0.11 -4.89
CA TYR A 58 1.41 -0.43 -6.10
C TYR A 58 0.59 0.77 -6.59
N LEU A 59 -0.14 1.45 -5.71
CA LEU A 59 -0.93 2.64 -6.08
C LEU A 59 -0.05 3.80 -6.57
N LEU A 60 1.09 4.05 -5.91
CA LEU A 60 2.06 5.06 -6.39
C LEU A 60 2.54 4.77 -7.81
N ARG A 61 2.79 3.49 -8.11
CA ARG A 61 3.20 3.05 -9.45
C ARG A 61 2.05 3.20 -10.47
N GLN A 62 0.80 2.96 -10.10
CA GLN A 62 -0.35 3.25 -10.96
C GLN A 62 -0.51 4.75 -11.25
N VAL A 63 -0.30 5.60 -10.26
CA VAL A 63 -0.33 7.06 -10.47
C VAL A 63 0.80 7.51 -11.41
N GLN A 64 1.96 6.83 -11.38
CA GLN A 64 3.05 7.07 -12.33
C GLN A 64 2.72 6.55 -13.73
N SER A 65 2.11 5.37 -13.88
CA SER A 65 1.76 4.84 -15.21
C SER A 65 0.72 5.69 -15.93
N ILE A 66 -0.23 6.29 -15.20
CA ILE A 66 -1.17 7.28 -15.76
C ILE A 66 -0.43 8.53 -16.28
N GLN A 67 0.70 8.90 -15.67
CA GLN A 67 1.52 10.02 -16.13
C GLN A 67 2.40 9.65 -17.33
N THR A 68 2.89 8.40 -17.41
CA THR A 68 3.90 7.98 -18.40
C THR A 68 3.38 7.08 -19.52
N ASN A 69 2.10 6.64 -19.48
CA ASN A 69 1.49 5.69 -20.44
C ASN A 69 2.25 4.35 -20.58
N ALA A 70 3.01 3.96 -19.57
CA ALA A 70 3.77 2.70 -19.57
C ALA A 70 2.99 1.56 -18.91
N GLU A 71 2.83 0.43 -19.60
CA GLU A 71 2.30 -0.81 -19.01
C GLU A 71 3.33 -1.45 -18.07
N PHE A 72 2.90 -1.89 -16.89
CA PHE A 72 3.78 -2.56 -15.94
C PHE A 72 3.19 -3.89 -15.43
N THR A 73 4.00 -4.95 -15.51
CA THR A 73 3.73 -6.26 -14.93
C THR A 73 4.40 -6.39 -13.55
N PRO A 74 3.64 -6.60 -12.46
CA PRO A 74 4.22 -6.77 -11.13
C PRO A 74 5.08 -8.03 -11.05
N GLN A 75 6.30 -7.91 -10.49
CA GLN A 75 7.19 -9.04 -10.25
C GLN A 75 6.97 -9.61 -8.85
N ILE A 76 6.85 -10.95 -8.75
CA ILE A 76 6.58 -11.71 -7.51
C ILE A 76 7.59 -11.43 -6.39
N ARG A 77 8.76 -10.89 -6.73
CA ARG A 77 9.84 -10.57 -5.80
C ARG A 77 9.46 -9.51 -4.76
N ASP A 78 8.48 -8.67 -5.07
CA ASP A 78 7.93 -7.73 -4.08
C ASP A 78 7.20 -8.50 -2.96
N LEU A 79 6.55 -9.64 -3.21
CA LEU A 79 5.72 -10.36 -2.22
C LEU A 79 6.52 -11.20 -1.20
N HIS A 80 7.84 -11.03 -1.06
CA HIS A 80 8.60 -11.83 -0.10
C HIS A 80 8.35 -11.33 1.32
N GLN A 81 7.47 -12.04 2.05
CA GLN A 81 7.39 -11.95 3.50
C GLN A 81 8.79 -12.22 4.08
N PRO A 82 9.32 -11.37 4.98
CA PRO A 82 10.57 -11.67 5.67
C PRO A 82 10.40 -13.05 6.32
N ARG A 83 11.24 -14.00 5.91
CA ARG A 83 11.24 -15.33 6.50
C ARG A 83 11.36 -15.17 8.01
N TYR A 84 10.35 -15.63 8.74
CA TYR A 84 10.51 -15.99 10.14
C TYR A 84 11.70 -16.96 10.21
N GLN A 85 12.85 -16.47 10.67
CA GLN A 85 13.93 -17.36 11.06
C GLN A 85 13.46 -18.01 12.37
N SER A 86 12.86 -19.19 12.24
CA SER A 86 12.56 -20.06 13.38
C SER A 86 13.88 -20.36 14.09
N SER A 87 14.13 -19.65 15.19
CA SER A 87 15.27 -19.89 16.06
C SER A 87 15.21 -21.36 16.52
N HIS A 88 16.23 -22.14 16.16
CA HIS A 88 16.48 -23.48 16.69
C HIS A 88 17.59 -23.38 17.73
#